data_AF-A0A1C6W2M4-F1
#
_entry.id   AF-A0A1C6W2M4-F1
#
_cell.length_a   1.000
_cell.length_b   1.000
_cell.length_c   1.000
_cell.angle_alpha   90.00
_cell.angle_beta   90.00
_cell.angle_gamma   90.00
#
_symmetry.space_group_name_H-M   'P 1'
#
loop_
_entity.id
_entity.type
_entity.pdbx_description
1 polymer ?
#
loop_
_entity_poly.entity_id
_entity_poly.type
_entity_poly.pdbx_seq_one_letter_code
_entity_poly.pdbx_strand_id
1 'polypeptide(L)'
;MEGPTGVVFPTTDAGRSTSALGRAVVADALRAVDPVGAHSAEHETNWRHGYLGHFRRLVEAGLLSRDAAVTIARDGLASLHRRMTVVRADGTETGLAEVFTAPADAAPLHTATVAGTAEAERELSLPYRGRRLRGDDLHRRLDAWVAAGVVEPSCADAVRAVMANPDWLDLRDQRVVVLGAGAEMGPLPSVLRWGGDVVAVDLPRPEIWRRLLHTARRSGGRLHLPVPAGTDPDDGALAARAGADLLHHLPQVADWLLGVDGRLVLGNYVYADGATNVRVATAVDALTLRLQDRRDDVALAFLATPTDVFAVPGDAVRHAERGYAARGIVRRSLRVASGGRLLHRNYPPDADPGVNDSLVPQQGPNYALAKRLQRWRATVARDAGTTVSFAVAPPTRTRSVVRNRALAAAYAGAHRFGIEVFEPATSNTLMAALLVHALRTGGPALPHPWQDEAYGAAHGGLWRVPYAPRSALGLAVLLGFGGARA
;
A
#
# COMPACT_ATOMS: atom_id res chain seq x y z
N MET A 1 21.10 -9.21 -24.87
CA MET A 1 21.21 -9.17 -23.39
C MET A 1 20.16 -10.10 -22.81
N GLU A 2 20.57 -11.22 -22.22
CA GLU A 2 19.66 -12.09 -21.46
C GLU A 2 19.70 -11.68 -19.99
N GLY A 3 18.73 -10.87 -19.55
CA GLY A 3 18.63 -10.43 -18.17
C GLY A 3 17.66 -9.25 -17.98
N PRO A 4 17.21 -8.97 -16.75
CA PRO A 4 16.34 -7.83 -16.48
C PRO A 4 17.10 -6.50 -16.68
N THR A 5 16.44 -5.51 -17.28
CA THR A 5 16.92 -4.12 -17.48
C THR A 5 16.14 -3.12 -16.64
N GLY A 6 16.56 -1.85 -16.60
CA GLY A 6 15.97 -0.80 -15.77
C GLY A 6 16.46 -0.87 -14.32
N VAL A 7 15.63 -0.49 -13.35
CA VAL A 7 15.96 -0.69 -11.92
C VAL A 7 16.03 -2.18 -11.60
N VAL A 8 17.15 -2.67 -11.07
CA VAL A 8 17.43 -4.08 -10.84
C VAL A 8 18.16 -4.33 -9.51
N PHE A 9 18.14 -5.59 -9.07
CA PHE A 9 18.90 -6.07 -7.92
C PHE A 9 20.39 -6.10 -8.25
N PRO A 10 21.31 -5.85 -7.31
CA PRO A 10 22.75 -5.91 -7.59
C PRO A 10 23.18 -7.29 -8.09
N THR A 11 24.17 -7.32 -8.97
CA THR A 11 24.85 -8.55 -9.37
C THR A 11 25.77 -9.03 -8.25
N THR A 12 25.72 -10.33 -7.93
CA THR A 12 26.69 -11.01 -7.08
C THR A 12 27.38 -12.13 -7.88
N ASP A 13 28.37 -12.81 -7.29
CA ASP A 13 29.03 -13.97 -7.90
C ASP A 13 28.04 -15.09 -8.29
N ALA A 14 26.88 -15.14 -7.64
CA ALA A 14 25.80 -16.11 -7.91
C ALA A 14 24.65 -15.52 -8.76
N GLY A 15 24.88 -14.35 -9.38
CA GLY A 15 23.88 -13.59 -10.14
C GLY A 15 23.03 -12.64 -9.28
N ARG A 16 21.89 -12.19 -9.81
CA ARG A 16 21.02 -11.21 -9.13
C ARG A 16 20.09 -11.89 -8.12
N SER A 17 20.51 -11.95 -6.85
CA SER A 17 19.77 -12.64 -5.79
C SER A 17 18.85 -11.72 -4.98
N THR A 18 17.54 -11.93 -5.10
CA THR A 18 16.54 -11.19 -4.31
C THR A 18 16.56 -11.53 -2.82
N SER A 19 16.90 -12.78 -2.48
CA SER A 19 17.05 -13.21 -1.08
C SER A 19 18.25 -12.56 -0.41
N ALA A 20 19.38 -12.47 -1.11
CA ALA A 20 20.57 -11.81 -0.57
C ALA A 20 20.33 -10.33 -0.31
N LEU A 21 19.66 -9.64 -1.24
CA LEU A 21 19.26 -8.24 -1.04
C LEU A 21 18.33 -8.10 0.18
N GLY A 22 17.23 -8.86 0.21
CA GLY A 22 16.23 -8.72 1.29
C GLY A 22 16.82 -8.98 2.67
N ARG A 23 17.68 -9.99 2.78
CA ARG A 23 18.41 -10.30 4.01
C ARG A 23 19.32 -9.16 4.46
N ALA A 24 20.13 -8.64 3.53
CA ALA A 24 21.06 -7.57 3.82
C ALA A 24 20.35 -6.25 4.19
N VAL A 25 19.25 -5.92 3.52
CA VAL A 25 18.47 -4.71 3.82
C VAL A 25 17.82 -4.79 5.20
N VAL A 26 17.24 -5.94 5.57
CA VAL A 26 16.64 -6.11 6.90
C VAL A 26 17.70 -6.09 8.00
N ALA A 27 18.86 -6.69 7.77
CA ALA A 27 19.96 -6.62 8.70
C ALA A 27 20.48 -5.19 8.87
N ASP A 28 20.69 -4.47 7.77
CA ASP A 28 21.12 -3.07 7.78
C ASP A 28 20.13 -2.18 8.55
N ALA A 29 18.83 -2.39 8.33
CA ALA A 29 17.77 -1.66 9.03
C ALA A 29 17.80 -1.89 10.55
N LEU A 30 18.13 -3.11 11.00
CA LEU A 30 18.20 -3.44 12.43
C LEU A 30 19.51 -3.00 13.09
N ARG A 31 20.60 -2.83 12.34
CA ARG A 31 21.97 -2.82 12.89
C ARG A 31 22.21 -1.80 14.00
N ALA A 32 21.67 -0.59 13.86
CA ALA A 32 21.87 0.47 14.84
C ALA A 32 21.01 0.30 16.12
N VAL A 33 19.87 -0.39 16.01
CA VAL A 33 18.86 -0.47 17.08
C VAL A 33 18.87 -1.84 17.78
N ASP A 34 19.07 -2.90 17.02
CA ASP A 34 19.06 -4.28 17.47
C ASP A 34 20.16 -5.09 16.75
N PRO A 35 21.42 -4.96 17.20
CA PRO A 35 22.57 -5.65 16.58
C PRO A 35 22.43 -7.18 16.58
N VAL A 36 21.78 -7.75 17.60
CA VAL A 36 21.51 -9.20 17.68
C VAL A 36 20.53 -9.61 16.59
N GLY A 37 19.47 -8.83 16.39
CA GLY A 37 18.51 -9.01 15.30
C GLY A 37 19.15 -8.88 13.93
N ALA A 38 20.03 -7.90 13.75
CA ALA A 38 20.77 -7.69 12.51
C ALA A 38 21.65 -8.91 12.18
N HIS A 39 22.43 -9.40 13.16
CA HIS A 39 23.27 -10.58 12.98
C HIS A 39 22.44 -11.84 12.68
N SER A 40 21.30 -12.01 13.34
CA SER A 40 20.38 -13.11 13.06
C SER A 40 19.80 -13.04 11.65
N ALA A 41 19.42 -11.85 11.17
CA ALA A 41 18.97 -11.65 9.80
C ALA A 41 20.09 -11.98 8.80
N GLU A 42 21.30 -11.45 8.99
CA GLU A 42 22.49 -11.72 8.14
C GLU A 42 22.77 -13.21 7.93
N HIS A 43 22.63 -14.01 8.99
CA HIS A 43 22.93 -15.44 8.99
C HIS A 43 21.73 -16.33 8.68
N GLU A 44 20.57 -15.75 8.31
CA GLU A 44 19.40 -16.52 7.89
C GLU A 44 19.69 -17.31 6.61
N THR A 45 19.72 -18.63 6.73
CA THR A 45 20.03 -19.55 5.62
C THR A 45 18.80 -19.91 4.80
N ASN A 46 17.59 -19.82 5.37
CA ASN A 46 16.32 -20.11 4.70
C ASN A 46 15.45 -18.86 4.60
N TRP A 47 15.96 -17.80 3.96
CA TRP A 47 15.27 -16.51 3.84
C TRP A 47 13.85 -16.62 3.27
N ARG A 48 13.60 -17.58 2.36
CA ARG A 48 12.27 -17.82 1.77
C ARG A 48 11.18 -18.09 2.81
N HIS A 49 11.54 -18.63 3.97
CA HIS A 49 10.62 -18.93 5.07
C HIS A 49 10.91 -18.11 6.34
N GLY A 50 12.19 -17.93 6.68
CA GLY A 50 12.63 -17.26 7.90
C GLY A 50 12.34 -15.76 7.95
N TYR A 51 12.10 -15.11 6.80
CA TYR A 51 11.86 -13.66 6.73
C TYR A 51 10.73 -13.19 7.66
N LEU A 52 9.70 -14.02 7.91
CA LEU A 52 8.56 -13.65 8.74
C LEU A 52 8.97 -13.18 10.14
N GLY A 53 9.91 -13.89 10.77
CA GLY A 53 10.42 -13.53 12.09
C GLY A 53 11.20 -12.23 12.06
N HIS A 54 12.01 -12.03 11.03
CA HIS A 54 12.82 -10.81 10.88
C HIS A 54 11.97 -9.56 10.61
N PHE A 55 10.89 -9.69 9.82
CA PHE A 55 9.96 -8.59 9.58
C PHE A 55 9.13 -8.23 10.81
N ARG A 56 8.80 -9.22 11.65
CA ARG A 56 8.21 -8.98 12.96
C ARG A 56 9.19 -8.24 13.87
N ARG A 57 10.44 -8.68 13.90
CA ARG A 57 11.50 -8.08 14.71
C ARG A 57 11.77 -6.61 14.37
N LEU A 58 11.66 -6.21 13.09
CA LEU A 58 11.69 -4.80 12.68
C LEU A 58 10.66 -3.93 13.41
N VAL A 59 9.46 -4.47 13.66
CA VAL A 59 8.40 -3.74 14.38
C VAL A 59 8.70 -3.75 15.88
N GLU A 60 9.03 -4.91 16.45
CA GLU A 60 9.32 -5.05 17.88
C GLU A 60 10.51 -4.17 18.32
N ALA A 61 11.60 -4.16 17.54
CA ALA A 61 12.74 -3.29 17.81
C ALA A 61 12.38 -1.80 17.67
N GLY A 62 11.52 -1.45 16.70
CA GLY A 62 11.03 -0.09 16.52
C GLY A 62 10.13 0.41 17.64
N LEU A 63 9.51 -0.49 18.42
CA LEU A 63 8.66 -0.11 19.56
C LEU A 63 9.43 0.37 20.79
N LEU A 64 10.76 0.18 20.81
CA LEU A 64 11.59 0.62 21.94
C LEU A 64 11.60 2.15 22.10
N SER A 65 11.53 2.89 20.99
CA SER A 65 11.39 4.35 20.98
C SER A 65 11.01 4.88 19.59
N ARG A 66 10.53 6.12 19.55
CA ARG A 66 10.32 6.87 18.29
C ARG A 66 11.58 6.86 17.42
N ASP A 67 12.72 7.22 18.00
CA ASP A 67 14.03 7.26 17.32
C ASP A 67 14.43 5.89 16.76
N ALA A 68 14.13 4.81 17.48
CA ALA A 68 14.39 3.44 17.02
C ALA A 68 13.60 3.14 15.74
N ALA A 69 12.30 3.41 15.73
CA ALA A 69 11.45 3.20 14.55
C ALA A 69 11.89 4.04 13.34
N VAL A 70 12.23 5.31 13.56
CA VAL A 70 12.71 6.21 12.50
C VAL A 70 14.07 5.76 11.97
N THR A 71 14.99 5.35 12.85
CA THR A 71 16.32 4.85 12.47
C THR A 71 16.21 3.58 11.63
N ILE A 72 15.40 2.60 12.05
CA ILE A 72 15.14 1.38 11.26
C ILE A 72 14.62 1.71 9.87
N ALA A 73 13.67 2.65 9.78
CA ALA A 73 13.10 3.06 8.50
C ALA A 73 14.14 3.73 7.59
N ARG A 74 14.92 4.67 8.15
CA ARG A 74 15.97 5.41 7.44
C ARG A 74 17.06 4.48 6.93
N ASP A 75 17.57 3.59 7.79
CA ASP A 75 18.69 2.70 7.47
C ASP A 75 18.29 1.61 6.48
N GLY A 76 17.06 1.10 6.57
CA GLY A 76 16.49 0.16 5.60
C GLY A 76 16.36 0.78 4.21
N LEU A 77 15.82 2.00 4.11
CA LEU A 77 15.75 2.75 2.84
C LEU A 77 17.16 3.03 2.30
N ALA A 78 18.06 3.54 3.12
CA ALA A 78 19.42 3.87 2.70
C ALA A 78 20.19 2.62 2.21
N SER A 79 20.02 1.46 2.86
CA SER A 79 20.57 0.19 2.41
C SER A 79 20.06 -0.21 1.03
N LEU A 80 18.76 -0.13 0.82
CA LEU A 80 18.12 -0.46 -0.45
C LEU A 80 18.65 0.44 -1.58
N HIS A 81 18.73 1.77 -1.35
CA HIS A 81 19.24 2.72 -2.34
C HIS A 81 20.71 2.51 -2.68
N ARG A 82 21.56 2.21 -1.69
CA ARG A 82 23.00 1.94 -1.93
C ARG A 82 23.23 0.66 -2.74
N ARG A 83 22.34 -0.34 -2.60
CA ARG A 83 22.54 -1.68 -3.19
C ARG A 83 21.89 -1.83 -4.56
N MET A 84 20.79 -1.14 -4.81
CA MET A 84 20.05 -1.28 -6.07
C MET A 84 20.78 -0.56 -7.21
N THR A 85 20.68 -1.12 -8.41
CA THR A 85 21.37 -0.62 -9.60
C THR A 85 20.39 -0.40 -10.74
N VAL A 86 20.85 0.27 -11.80
CA VAL A 86 20.09 0.53 -13.02
C VAL A 86 20.89 0.02 -14.21
N VAL A 87 20.30 -0.87 -15.00
CA VAL A 87 20.85 -1.35 -16.27
C VAL A 87 20.16 -0.62 -17.41
N ARG A 88 20.90 0.18 -18.16
CA ARG A 88 20.40 0.96 -19.31
C ARG A 88 20.20 0.08 -20.55
N ALA A 89 19.60 0.67 -21.59
CA ALA A 89 19.32 -0.03 -22.85
C ALA A 89 20.60 -0.47 -23.59
N ASP A 90 21.69 0.26 -23.43
CA ASP A 90 23.02 -0.06 -23.96
C ASP A 90 23.74 -1.17 -23.16
N GLY A 91 23.16 -1.60 -22.03
CA GLY A 91 23.71 -2.60 -21.12
C GLY A 91 24.61 -2.03 -20.02
N THR A 92 24.84 -0.71 -19.99
CA THR A 92 25.61 -0.07 -18.92
C THR A 92 24.89 -0.19 -17.58
N GLU A 93 25.59 -0.64 -16.54
CA GLU A 93 25.08 -0.72 -15.16
C GLU A 93 25.65 0.42 -14.30
N THR A 94 24.75 1.14 -13.61
CA THR A 94 25.12 2.23 -12.68
C THR A 94 24.37 2.09 -11.35
N GLY A 95 24.83 2.77 -10.31
CA GLY A 95 24.10 2.83 -9.04
C GLY A 95 22.76 3.54 -9.19
N LEU A 96 21.75 3.19 -8.37
CA LEU A 96 20.45 3.85 -8.40
C LEU A 96 20.55 5.38 -8.20
N ALA A 97 21.51 5.84 -7.38
CA ALA A 97 21.73 7.27 -7.12
C ALA A 97 22.09 8.06 -8.39
N GLU A 98 22.68 7.42 -9.39
CA GLU A 98 23.13 8.07 -10.64
C GLU A 98 22.02 8.13 -11.71
N VAL A 99 20.83 7.56 -11.44
CA VAL A 99 19.77 7.44 -12.44
C VAL A 99 19.28 8.80 -12.96
N PHE A 100 19.30 9.84 -12.12
CA PHE A 100 18.82 11.19 -12.47
C PHE A 100 19.91 12.16 -12.94
N THR A 101 21.18 11.76 -12.88
CA THR A 101 22.31 12.61 -13.30
C THR A 101 22.83 12.25 -14.68
N ALA A 102 22.58 11.02 -15.14
CA ALA A 102 22.91 10.61 -16.48
C ALA A 102 21.99 11.29 -17.51
N PRO A 103 22.48 11.55 -18.73
CA PRO A 103 21.64 12.01 -19.83
C PRO A 103 20.44 11.08 -20.04
N ALA A 104 19.26 11.65 -20.28
CA ALA A 104 18.08 10.86 -20.59
C ALA A 104 18.20 10.30 -22.02
N ASP A 105 18.24 8.97 -22.14
CA ASP A 105 18.35 8.30 -23.45
C ASP A 105 17.06 8.35 -24.29
N ALA A 106 15.92 8.68 -23.66
CA ALA A 106 14.60 8.69 -24.31
C ALA A 106 14.01 10.10 -24.41
N ALA A 107 13.19 10.29 -25.44
CA ALA A 107 12.50 11.56 -25.70
C ALA A 107 11.66 12.03 -24.50
N PRO A 108 11.54 13.35 -24.29
CA PRO A 108 10.71 13.91 -23.23
C PRO A 108 9.24 13.49 -23.33
N LEU A 109 8.60 13.34 -22.17
CA LEU A 109 7.16 13.11 -22.09
C LEU A 109 6.41 14.45 -22.15
N HIS A 110 5.29 14.46 -22.85
CA HIS A 110 4.34 15.56 -22.91
C HIS A 110 3.04 15.17 -22.20
N THR A 111 2.27 16.18 -21.79
CA THR A 111 0.97 15.98 -21.14
C THR A 111 -0.16 16.04 -22.16
N ALA A 112 -0.92 14.96 -22.29
CA ALA A 112 -2.27 15.03 -22.84
C ALA A 112 -3.28 15.15 -21.69
N THR A 113 -4.33 15.95 -21.89
CA THR A 113 -5.38 16.14 -20.89
C THR A 113 -6.74 15.72 -21.44
N VAL A 114 -7.41 14.85 -20.70
CA VAL A 114 -8.77 14.40 -20.99
C VAL A 114 -9.70 14.94 -19.90
N ALA A 115 -10.59 15.84 -20.30
CA ALA A 115 -11.66 16.34 -19.44
C ALA A 115 -12.88 15.43 -19.51
N GLY A 116 -13.45 15.15 -18.33
CA GLY A 116 -14.75 14.53 -18.18
C GLY A 116 -15.90 15.46 -18.56
N THR A 117 -17.08 14.87 -18.75
CA THR A 117 -18.30 15.58 -19.18
C THR A 117 -19.45 15.48 -18.18
N ALA A 118 -19.29 14.69 -17.12
CA ALA A 118 -20.30 14.55 -16.07
C ALA A 118 -20.20 15.67 -15.04
N GLU A 119 -21.26 15.88 -14.27
CA GLU A 119 -21.22 16.77 -13.11
C GLU A 119 -20.39 16.13 -11.99
N ALA A 120 -19.59 16.95 -11.29
CA ALA A 120 -18.82 16.51 -10.14
C ALA A 120 -19.74 16.19 -8.94
N GLU A 121 -19.53 15.02 -8.32
CA GLU A 121 -20.24 14.66 -7.09
C GLU A 121 -19.75 15.51 -5.92
N ARG A 122 -20.68 16.21 -5.25
CA ARG A 122 -20.40 17.09 -4.09
C ARG A 122 -20.70 16.49 -2.72
N GLU A 123 -21.17 15.24 -2.69
CA GLU A 123 -21.48 14.52 -1.46
C GLU A 123 -20.68 13.21 -1.42
N LEU A 124 -20.14 12.86 -0.26
CA LEU A 124 -19.47 11.58 -0.08
C LEU A 124 -20.48 10.46 -0.17
N SER A 125 -20.29 9.56 -1.13
CA SER A 125 -21.09 8.35 -1.28
C SER A 125 -20.20 7.12 -1.37
N LEU A 126 -20.55 6.07 -0.63
CA LEU A 126 -19.76 4.85 -0.50
C LEU A 126 -20.50 3.64 -1.09
N PRO A 127 -20.01 3.01 -2.18
CA PRO A 127 -20.58 1.76 -2.66
C PRO A 127 -20.29 0.63 -1.66
N TYR A 128 -21.31 -0.12 -1.27
CA TYR A 128 -21.18 -1.26 -0.36
C TYR A 128 -22.32 -2.26 -0.57
N ARG A 129 -21.96 -3.50 -0.91
CA ARG A 129 -22.90 -4.64 -1.10
C ARG A 129 -24.09 -4.30 -2.00
N GLY A 130 -23.81 -3.80 -3.20
CA GLY A 130 -24.83 -3.46 -4.20
C GLY A 130 -25.63 -2.17 -3.91
N ARG A 131 -25.40 -1.50 -2.79
CA ARG A 131 -26.00 -0.20 -2.46
C ARG A 131 -24.96 0.91 -2.52
N ARG A 132 -25.42 2.15 -2.66
CA ARG A 132 -24.59 3.36 -2.52
C ARG A 132 -25.05 4.11 -1.28
N LEU A 133 -24.23 4.05 -0.23
CA LEU A 133 -24.52 4.63 1.09
C LEU A 133 -24.19 6.13 1.10
N ARG A 134 -25.05 6.92 1.74
CA ARG A 134 -24.99 8.39 1.87
C ARG A 134 -25.60 8.80 3.21
N GLY A 135 -25.30 10.00 3.70
CA GLY A 135 -25.83 10.55 4.95
C GLY A 135 -25.92 9.52 6.09
N ASP A 136 -27.11 9.36 6.67
CA ASP A 136 -27.36 8.46 7.80
C ASP A 136 -27.06 6.98 7.52
N ASP A 137 -27.26 6.51 6.28
CA ASP A 137 -26.94 5.13 5.90
C ASP A 137 -25.43 4.87 5.99
N LEU A 138 -24.63 5.87 5.65
CA LEU A 138 -23.17 5.80 5.81
C LEU A 138 -22.77 5.92 7.28
N HIS A 139 -23.37 6.82 8.07
CA HIS A 139 -23.13 6.89 9.52
C HIS A 139 -23.36 5.55 10.22
N ARG A 140 -24.54 4.94 10.00
CA ARG A 140 -24.88 3.61 10.57
C ARG A 140 -23.91 2.52 10.15
N ARG A 141 -23.42 2.57 8.90
CA ARG A 141 -22.42 1.60 8.42
C ARG A 141 -21.08 1.77 9.12
N LEU A 142 -20.63 3.00 9.33
CA LEU A 142 -19.39 3.28 10.07
C LEU A 142 -19.50 2.79 11.52
N ASP A 143 -20.62 3.05 12.20
CA ASP A 143 -20.87 2.52 13.55
C ASP A 143 -20.83 1.00 13.59
N ALA A 144 -21.50 0.35 12.64
CA ALA A 144 -21.50 -1.10 12.54
C ALA A 144 -20.08 -1.68 12.30
N TRP A 145 -19.26 -1.01 11.48
CA TRP A 145 -17.88 -1.43 11.27
C TRP A 145 -17.00 -1.23 12.49
N VAL A 146 -17.12 -0.13 13.22
CA VAL A 146 -16.37 0.10 14.46
C VAL A 146 -16.79 -0.93 15.53
N ALA A 147 -18.10 -1.13 15.72
CA ALA A 147 -18.63 -2.09 16.69
C ALA A 147 -18.18 -3.54 16.39
N ALA A 148 -18.13 -3.91 15.11
CA ALA A 148 -17.64 -5.22 14.66
C ALA A 148 -16.10 -5.31 14.62
N GLY A 149 -15.38 -4.22 14.90
CA GLY A 149 -13.92 -4.17 14.84
C GLY A 149 -13.35 -4.25 13.43
N VAL A 150 -14.11 -3.90 12.40
CA VAL A 150 -13.69 -3.93 10.99
C VAL A 150 -12.72 -2.79 10.66
N VAL A 151 -12.94 -1.62 11.27
CA VAL A 151 -12.10 -0.43 11.15
C VAL A 151 -11.83 0.14 12.54
N GLU A 152 -10.74 0.89 12.67
CA GLU A 152 -10.45 1.65 13.88
C GLU A 152 -11.41 2.83 14.04
N PRO A 153 -11.75 3.26 15.28
CA PRO A 153 -12.64 4.40 15.51
C PRO A 153 -12.22 5.67 14.76
N SER A 154 -10.90 5.94 14.74
CA SER A 154 -10.31 7.08 14.01
C SER A 154 -10.57 7.04 12.49
N CYS A 155 -10.75 5.85 11.90
CA CYS A 155 -11.15 5.71 10.50
C CYS A 155 -12.59 6.22 10.29
N ALA A 156 -13.52 5.82 11.15
CA ALA A 156 -14.89 6.28 11.09
C ALA A 156 -14.99 7.79 11.31
N ASP A 157 -14.24 8.33 12.27
CA ASP A 157 -14.25 9.76 12.59
C ASP A 157 -13.68 10.60 11.44
N ALA A 158 -12.59 10.16 10.81
CA ALA A 158 -12.04 10.81 9.63
C ALA A 158 -13.04 10.84 8.46
N VAL A 159 -13.76 9.73 8.22
CA VAL A 159 -14.80 9.69 7.18
C VAL A 159 -15.97 10.62 7.53
N ARG A 160 -16.40 10.66 8.80
CA ARG A 160 -17.45 11.59 9.25
C ARG A 160 -17.04 13.04 9.09
N ALA A 161 -15.77 13.38 9.35
CA ALA A 161 -15.26 14.72 9.12
C ALA A 161 -15.37 15.12 7.65
N VAL A 162 -15.06 14.21 6.72
CA VAL A 162 -15.27 14.46 5.27
C VAL A 162 -16.76 14.59 4.94
N MET A 163 -17.63 13.78 5.54
CA MET A 163 -19.08 13.91 5.34
C MET A 163 -19.63 15.26 5.82
N ALA A 164 -19.10 15.78 6.93
CA ALA A 164 -19.49 17.06 7.51
C ALA A 164 -18.95 18.27 6.73
N ASN A 165 -17.92 18.08 5.89
CA ASN A 165 -17.28 19.11 5.08
C ASN A 165 -17.27 18.70 3.60
N PRO A 166 -18.43 18.68 2.92
CA PRO A 166 -18.55 18.20 1.54
C PRO A 166 -17.67 18.97 0.53
N ASP A 167 -17.35 20.22 0.82
CA ASP A 167 -16.42 21.06 0.05
C ASP A 167 -14.99 20.49 0.02
N TRP A 168 -14.60 19.68 1.01
CA TRP A 168 -13.28 19.05 1.04
C TRP A 168 -13.03 18.08 -0.11
N LEU A 169 -14.09 17.51 -0.69
CA LEU A 169 -14.01 16.57 -1.81
C LEU A 169 -13.50 17.22 -3.10
N ASP A 170 -13.68 18.53 -3.23
CA ASP A 170 -13.12 19.29 -4.33
C ASP A 170 -11.60 19.36 -4.18
N LEU A 171 -10.86 18.60 -4.99
CA LEU A 171 -9.39 18.54 -4.97
C LEU A 171 -8.75 19.30 -6.15
N ARG A 172 -9.44 20.26 -6.76
CA ARG A 172 -8.90 21.03 -7.91
C ARG A 172 -7.70 21.91 -7.56
N ASP A 173 -7.50 22.19 -6.27
CA ASP A 173 -6.31 22.85 -5.70
C ASP A 173 -5.10 21.90 -5.59
N GLN A 174 -5.26 20.61 -5.88
CA GLN A 174 -4.23 19.59 -5.82
C GLN A 174 -3.99 18.95 -7.20
N ARG A 175 -2.81 18.34 -7.37
CA ARG A 175 -2.49 17.43 -8.48
C ARG A 175 -2.27 16.05 -7.90
N VAL A 176 -3.31 15.20 -7.96
CA VAL A 176 -3.21 13.85 -7.41
C VAL A 176 -2.47 12.97 -8.41
N VAL A 177 -1.18 12.76 -8.16
CA VAL A 177 -0.34 11.86 -8.98
C VAL A 177 -0.61 10.43 -8.55
N VAL A 178 -1.08 9.59 -9.48
CA VAL A 178 -1.42 8.19 -9.21
C VAL A 178 -0.44 7.30 -9.95
N LEU A 179 0.60 6.84 -9.24
CA LEU A 179 1.56 5.86 -9.75
C LEU A 179 0.92 4.46 -9.69
N GLY A 180 0.79 3.81 -10.84
CA GLY A 180 -0.04 2.62 -11.00
C GLY A 180 -1.51 2.98 -11.16
N ALA A 181 -1.82 3.94 -12.03
CA ALA A 181 -3.17 4.49 -12.25
C ALA A 181 -4.25 3.43 -12.56
N GLY A 182 -3.86 2.31 -13.16
CA GLY A 182 -4.72 1.18 -13.48
C GLY A 182 -5.02 0.25 -12.29
N ALA A 183 -4.40 0.46 -11.12
CA ALA A 183 -4.60 -0.34 -9.92
C ALA A 183 -6.01 -0.14 -9.33
N GLU A 184 -6.62 -1.21 -8.84
CA GLU A 184 -8.01 -1.20 -8.37
C GLU A 184 -8.20 -0.45 -7.03
N MET A 185 -7.10 -0.23 -6.30
CA MET A 185 -7.10 0.43 -4.99
C MET A 185 -6.77 1.93 -5.05
N GLY A 186 -6.25 2.45 -6.17
CA GLY A 186 -5.82 3.84 -6.28
C GLY A 186 -7.00 4.82 -6.39
N PRO A 187 -6.93 6.04 -5.82
CA PRO A 187 -8.07 6.93 -5.63
C PRO A 187 -8.61 7.56 -6.92
N LEU A 188 -7.99 7.29 -8.07
CA LEU A 188 -8.29 7.89 -9.38
C LEU A 188 -9.80 7.94 -9.69
N PRO A 189 -10.59 6.84 -9.58
CA PRO A 189 -12.02 6.91 -9.90
C PRO A 189 -12.79 7.85 -8.98
N SER A 190 -12.40 7.93 -7.70
CA SER A 190 -13.06 8.78 -6.72
C SER A 190 -12.70 10.25 -6.91
N VAL A 191 -11.40 10.56 -7.10
CA VAL A 191 -10.94 11.93 -7.36
C VAL A 191 -11.54 12.49 -8.63
N LEU A 192 -11.57 11.72 -9.72
CA LEU A 192 -12.21 12.12 -10.97
C LEU A 192 -13.73 12.35 -10.80
N ARG A 193 -14.42 11.52 -10.02
CA ARG A 193 -15.85 11.71 -9.72
C ARG A 193 -16.13 13.00 -8.95
N TRP A 194 -15.23 13.41 -8.06
CA TRP A 194 -15.34 14.66 -7.30
C TRP A 194 -14.84 15.90 -8.07
N GLY A 195 -14.44 15.74 -9.34
CA GLY A 195 -14.03 16.86 -10.18
C GLY A 195 -12.55 17.24 -10.09
N GLY A 196 -11.73 16.44 -9.39
CA GLY A 196 -10.30 16.72 -9.22
C GLY A 196 -9.44 16.43 -10.45
N ASP A 197 -8.20 16.93 -10.40
CA ASP A 197 -7.17 16.70 -11.41
C ASP A 197 -6.28 15.50 -11.01
N VAL A 198 -6.26 14.47 -11.86
CA VAL A 198 -5.45 13.26 -11.66
C VAL A 198 -4.33 13.21 -12.68
N VAL A 199 -3.08 13.10 -12.21
CA VAL A 199 -1.90 12.90 -13.04
C VAL A 199 -1.54 11.41 -13.00
N ALA A 200 -1.89 10.69 -14.07
CA ALA A 200 -1.77 9.23 -14.10
C ALA A 200 -0.42 8.78 -14.68
N VAL A 201 0.26 7.90 -13.94
CA VAL A 201 1.43 7.16 -14.46
C VAL A 201 1.13 5.67 -14.40
N ASP A 202 1.23 5.01 -15.54
CA ASP A 202 1.17 3.56 -15.64
C ASP A 202 1.94 3.09 -16.88
N LEU A 203 2.09 1.78 -17.01
CA LEU A 203 2.78 1.11 -18.11
C LEU A 203 2.18 1.52 -19.47
N PRO A 204 3.01 1.56 -20.54
CA PRO A 204 2.55 1.84 -21.90
C PRO A 204 1.80 0.62 -22.48
N ARG A 205 0.60 0.35 -21.93
CA ARG A 205 -0.26 -0.77 -22.29
C ARG A 205 -1.65 -0.25 -22.67
N PRO A 206 -2.08 -0.39 -23.94
CA PRO A 206 -3.29 0.28 -24.41
C PRO A 206 -4.56 -0.03 -23.61
N GLU A 207 -4.73 -1.27 -23.17
CA GLU A 207 -5.85 -1.72 -22.32
C GLU A 207 -5.95 -1.04 -20.96
N ILE A 208 -4.84 -0.54 -20.40
CA ILE A 208 -4.89 0.30 -19.19
C ILE A 208 -5.50 1.65 -19.56
N TRP A 209 -4.94 2.30 -20.58
CA TRP A 209 -5.33 3.65 -20.97
C TRP A 209 -6.74 3.73 -21.53
N ARG A 210 -7.21 2.75 -22.33
CA ARG A 210 -8.63 2.68 -22.76
C ARG A 210 -9.60 2.73 -21.57
N ARG A 211 -9.29 1.98 -20.49
CA ARG A 211 -10.12 1.97 -19.28
C ARG A 211 -10.06 3.29 -18.51
N LEU A 212 -8.88 3.90 -18.40
CA LEU A 212 -8.69 5.17 -17.71
C LEU A 212 -9.38 6.32 -18.47
N LEU A 213 -9.22 6.39 -19.78
CA LEU A 213 -9.89 7.35 -20.66
C LEU A 213 -11.41 7.21 -20.55
N HIS A 214 -11.94 5.98 -20.62
CA HIS A 214 -13.37 5.72 -20.42
C HIS A 214 -13.88 6.21 -19.05
N THR A 215 -13.09 6.00 -17.99
CA THR A 215 -13.42 6.48 -16.64
C THR A 215 -13.42 8.00 -16.59
N ALA A 216 -12.39 8.65 -17.15
CA ALA A 216 -12.25 10.11 -17.17
C ALA A 216 -13.39 10.78 -17.91
N ARG A 217 -13.73 10.33 -19.12
CA ARG A 217 -14.81 10.90 -19.95
C ARG A 217 -16.17 10.92 -19.25
N ARG A 218 -16.43 9.92 -18.40
CA ARG A 218 -17.68 9.74 -17.63
C ARG A 218 -17.67 10.39 -16.25
N SER A 219 -16.59 11.08 -15.90
CA SER A 219 -16.40 11.74 -14.60
C SER A 219 -16.55 13.26 -14.73
N GLY A 220 -16.46 13.98 -13.62
CA GLY A 220 -16.42 15.45 -13.61
C GLY A 220 -15.02 16.04 -13.56
N GLY A 221 -13.99 15.19 -13.46
CA GLY A 221 -12.60 15.60 -13.28
C GLY A 221 -11.78 15.58 -14.57
N ARG A 222 -10.47 15.76 -14.41
CA ARG A 222 -9.51 15.79 -15.51
C ARG A 222 -8.42 14.75 -15.30
N LEU A 223 -8.12 14.02 -16.37
CA LEU A 223 -7.02 13.05 -16.40
C LEU A 223 -5.88 13.62 -17.23
N HIS A 224 -4.71 13.78 -16.62
CA HIS A 224 -3.45 14.10 -17.27
C HIS A 224 -2.64 12.82 -17.43
N LEU A 225 -2.15 12.56 -18.63
CA LEU A 225 -1.38 11.35 -18.94
C LEU A 225 -0.12 11.68 -19.76
N PRO A 226 0.97 10.92 -19.55
CA PRO A 226 2.20 11.10 -20.31
C PRO A 226 2.06 10.48 -21.70
N VAL A 227 2.40 11.25 -22.73
CA VAL A 227 2.43 10.82 -24.13
C VAL A 227 3.70 11.32 -24.81
N PRO A 228 4.18 10.67 -25.88
CA PRO A 228 5.19 11.26 -26.74
C PRO A 228 4.70 12.54 -27.42
N ALA A 229 5.64 13.41 -27.81
CA ALA A 229 5.34 14.60 -28.61
C ALA A 229 4.55 14.25 -29.88
N GLY A 230 3.63 15.15 -30.26
CA GLY A 230 2.83 15.00 -31.49
C GLY A 230 1.82 13.85 -31.47
N THR A 231 1.47 13.32 -30.29
CA THR A 231 0.37 12.36 -30.17
C THR A 231 -0.97 13.06 -30.42
N ASP A 232 -1.80 12.47 -31.29
CA ASP A 232 -3.15 12.97 -31.57
C ASP A 232 -4.01 12.94 -30.29
N PRO A 233 -4.81 13.99 -30.01
CA PRO A 233 -5.70 14.03 -28.86
C PRO A 233 -6.87 13.03 -28.89
N ASP A 234 -7.10 12.29 -29.97
CA ASP A 234 -8.15 11.27 -30.02
C ASP A 234 -7.89 10.11 -29.04
N ASP A 235 -8.96 9.56 -28.45
CA ASP A 235 -8.87 8.52 -27.41
C ASP A 235 -8.16 7.24 -27.90
N GLY A 236 -8.21 6.94 -29.21
CA GLY A 236 -7.53 5.79 -29.80
C GLY A 236 -6.02 5.96 -29.84
N ALA A 237 -5.54 7.11 -30.35
CA ALA A 237 -4.12 7.45 -30.37
C ALA A 237 -3.56 7.62 -28.95
N LEU A 238 -4.29 8.31 -28.08
CA LEU A 238 -3.93 8.43 -26.67
C LEU A 238 -3.80 7.06 -26.02
N ALA A 239 -4.78 6.17 -26.17
CA ALA A 239 -4.70 4.83 -25.62
C ALA A 239 -3.50 4.04 -26.17
N ALA A 240 -3.18 4.19 -27.46
CA ALA A 240 -2.08 3.46 -28.09
C ALA A 240 -0.69 3.94 -27.64
N ARG A 241 -0.53 5.24 -27.33
CA ARG A 241 0.78 5.87 -27.10
C ARG A 241 1.05 6.32 -25.67
N ALA A 242 0.03 6.38 -24.82
CA ALA A 242 0.18 6.82 -23.44
C ALA A 242 0.99 5.86 -22.57
N GLY A 243 1.64 6.43 -21.56
CA GLY A 243 2.25 5.71 -20.46
C GLY A 243 3.77 5.79 -20.41
N ALA A 244 4.29 5.44 -19.25
CA ALA A 244 5.71 5.44 -18.96
C ALA A 244 6.02 4.32 -17.96
N ASP A 245 7.02 3.50 -18.28
CA ASP A 245 7.46 2.43 -17.40
C ASP A 245 8.43 2.97 -16.35
N LEU A 246 8.02 2.97 -15.08
CA LEU A 246 8.85 3.46 -13.97
C LEU A 246 10.17 2.69 -13.78
N LEU A 247 10.33 1.50 -14.36
CA LEU A 247 11.60 0.77 -14.30
C LEU A 247 12.61 1.29 -15.33
N HIS A 248 12.14 1.79 -16.47
CA HIS A 248 12.99 2.11 -17.63
C HIS A 248 12.99 3.61 -17.97
N HIS A 249 11.90 4.32 -17.69
CA HIS A 249 11.69 5.73 -18.01
C HIS A 249 11.67 6.61 -16.74
N LEU A 250 12.34 6.17 -15.68
CA LEU A 250 12.32 6.84 -14.37
C LEU A 250 12.76 8.31 -14.45
N PRO A 251 13.85 8.68 -15.16
CA PRO A 251 14.23 10.09 -15.31
C PRO A 251 13.19 10.91 -16.08
N GLN A 252 12.64 10.37 -17.17
CA GLN A 252 11.62 11.05 -17.98
C GLN A 252 10.34 11.31 -17.18
N VAL A 253 9.93 10.36 -16.34
CA VAL A 253 8.77 10.54 -15.44
C VAL A 253 9.08 11.61 -14.39
N ALA A 254 10.29 11.63 -13.83
CA ALA A 254 10.68 12.66 -12.88
C ALA A 254 10.64 14.06 -13.51
N ASP A 255 11.29 14.24 -14.66
CA ASP A 255 11.32 15.52 -15.37
C ASP A 255 9.92 15.98 -15.79
N TRP A 256 9.07 15.05 -16.25
CA TRP A 256 7.68 15.33 -16.58
C TRP A 256 6.87 15.79 -15.36
N LEU A 257 6.98 15.10 -14.23
CA LEU A 257 6.28 15.47 -12.99
C LEU A 257 6.80 16.77 -12.38
N LEU A 258 8.08 17.10 -12.56
CA LEU A 258 8.65 18.38 -12.16
C LEU A 258 8.03 19.55 -12.95
N GLY A 259 7.61 19.32 -14.19
CA GLY A 259 6.91 20.31 -15.02
C GLY A 259 5.40 20.42 -14.77
N VAL A 260 4.82 19.66 -13.83
CA VAL A 260 3.38 19.74 -13.52
C VAL A 260 3.12 20.90 -12.56
N ASP A 261 2.28 21.84 -12.96
CA ASP A 261 1.90 22.98 -12.12
C ASP A 261 0.95 22.61 -10.97
N GLY A 262 1.21 23.21 -9.80
CA GLY A 262 0.41 23.06 -8.58
C GLY A 262 0.92 21.98 -7.64
N ARG A 263 0.40 21.98 -6.40
CA ARG A 263 0.83 21.09 -5.32
C ARG A 263 0.65 19.63 -5.69
N LEU A 264 1.73 18.84 -5.61
CA LEU A 264 1.67 17.42 -5.94
C LEU A 264 1.27 16.58 -4.73
N VAL A 265 0.36 15.64 -4.95
CA VAL A 265 0.07 14.54 -4.03
C VAL A 265 0.54 13.25 -4.70
N LEU A 266 1.75 12.80 -4.36
CA LEU A 266 2.38 11.62 -4.94
C LEU A 266 1.86 10.34 -4.28
N GLY A 267 0.92 9.69 -4.96
CA GLY A 267 0.31 8.44 -4.52
C GLY A 267 0.96 7.20 -5.12
N ASN A 268 1.47 6.32 -4.24
CA ASN A 268 2.09 5.06 -4.64
C ASN A 268 1.08 3.90 -4.56
N TYR A 269 0.55 3.50 -5.72
CA TYR A 269 -0.39 2.37 -5.88
C TYR A 269 0.15 1.28 -6.79
N VAL A 270 1.45 1.34 -7.13
CA VAL A 270 2.08 0.34 -7.99
C VAL A 270 2.07 -1.03 -7.31
N TYR A 271 1.91 -2.05 -8.14
CA TYR A 271 2.02 -3.44 -7.74
C TYR A 271 2.54 -4.25 -8.91
N ALA A 272 3.50 -5.12 -8.62
CA ALA A 272 3.94 -6.17 -9.52
C ALA A 272 4.13 -7.48 -8.74
N ASP A 273 4.23 -8.59 -9.45
CA ASP A 273 4.45 -9.89 -8.82
C ASP A 273 5.95 -10.13 -8.53
N GLY A 274 6.23 -10.75 -7.39
CA GLY A 274 7.55 -11.24 -7.02
C GLY A 274 8.65 -10.16 -7.00
N ALA A 275 9.77 -10.45 -7.66
CA ALA A 275 10.96 -9.60 -7.68
C ALA A 275 10.71 -8.21 -8.28
N THR A 276 9.83 -8.12 -9.28
CA THR A 276 9.46 -6.86 -9.94
C THR A 276 8.80 -5.88 -8.98
N ASN A 277 8.11 -6.38 -7.94
CA ASN A 277 7.48 -5.52 -6.94
C ASN A 277 8.50 -4.68 -6.17
N VAL A 278 9.62 -5.29 -5.77
CA VAL A 278 10.70 -4.58 -5.08
C VAL A 278 11.34 -3.56 -6.02
N ARG A 279 11.62 -3.97 -7.27
CA ARG A 279 12.22 -3.10 -8.29
C ARG A 279 11.39 -1.83 -8.52
N VAL A 280 10.07 -1.98 -8.70
CA VAL A 280 9.19 -0.83 -8.92
C VAL A 280 8.99 -0.01 -7.65
N ALA A 281 8.90 -0.63 -6.47
CA ALA A 281 8.82 0.09 -5.20
C ALA A 281 10.08 0.94 -4.94
N THR A 282 11.27 0.39 -5.22
CA THR A 282 12.54 1.11 -5.20
C THR A 282 12.56 2.28 -6.18
N ALA A 283 12.14 2.05 -7.43
CA ALA A 283 12.08 3.09 -8.45
C ALA A 283 11.18 4.26 -8.01
N VAL A 284 10.01 3.95 -7.46
CA VAL A 284 9.08 4.96 -6.93
C VAL A 284 9.67 5.70 -5.72
N ASP A 285 10.43 5.03 -4.85
CA ASP A 285 11.09 5.73 -3.74
C ASP A 285 12.18 6.69 -4.23
N ALA A 286 12.95 6.30 -5.25
CA ALA A 286 13.91 7.20 -5.91
C ALA A 286 13.22 8.39 -6.60
N LEU A 287 12.10 8.16 -7.30
CA LEU A 287 11.27 9.24 -7.84
C LEU A 287 10.77 10.18 -6.74
N THR A 288 10.33 9.61 -5.61
CA THR A 288 9.82 10.38 -4.46
C THR A 288 10.91 11.30 -3.93
N LEU A 289 12.11 10.78 -3.68
CA LEU A 289 13.26 11.57 -3.23
C LEU A 289 13.63 12.67 -4.24
N ARG A 290 13.63 12.35 -5.53
CA ARG A 290 13.93 13.32 -6.58
C ARG A 290 12.93 14.47 -6.62
N LEU A 291 11.64 14.18 -6.44
CA LEU A 291 10.61 15.20 -6.40
C LEU A 291 10.73 16.05 -5.13
N GLN A 292 10.94 15.44 -3.96
CA GLN A 292 11.12 16.18 -2.69
C GLN A 292 12.40 17.04 -2.66
N ASP A 293 13.45 16.65 -3.36
CA ASP A 293 14.68 17.43 -3.51
C ASP A 293 14.47 18.71 -4.36
N ARG A 294 13.54 18.64 -5.32
CA ARG A 294 13.36 19.68 -6.34
C ARG A 294 12.09 20.50 -6.16
N ARG A 295 11.21 20.10 -5.25
CA ARG A 295 9.92 20.72 -4.94
C ARG A 295 9.67 20.70 -3.43
N ASP A 296 9.23 21.82 -2.90
CA ASP A 296 8.82 21.99 -1.51
C ASP A 296 7.33 21.64 -1.27
N ASP A 297 6.56 21.45 -2.34
CA ASP A 297 5.10 21.29 -2.33
C ASP A 297 4.63 19.85 -2.61
N VAL A 298 5.41 18.84 -2.22
CA VAL A 298 5.07 17.42 -2.45
C VAL A 298 4.50 16.79 -1.18
N ALA A 299 3.23 16.43 -1.21
CA ALA A 299 2.61 15.52 -0.25
C ALA A 299 2.70 14.07 -0.75
N LEU A 300 2.69 13.09 0.17
CA LEU A 300 2.77 11.67 -0.18
C LEU A 300 1.49 10.93 0.20
N ALA A 301 1.11 9.92 -0.58
CA ALA A 301 -0.01 9.05 -0.29
C ALA A 301 0.35 7.56 -0.44
N PHE A 302 0.07 6.76 0.59
CA PHE A 302 0.35 5.34 0.64
C PHE A 302 -0.83 4.55 1.19
N LEU A 303 -1.00 3.32 0.67
CA LEU A 303 -1.89 2.33 1.25
C LEU A 303 -1.06 1.16 1.77
N ALA A 304 -1.05 1.01 3.10
CA ALA A 304 -0.47 -0.16 3.72
C ALA A 304 -1.31 -1.40 3.42
N THR A 305 -0.64 -2.52 3.18
CA THR A 305 -1.33 -3.82 3.19
C THR A 305 -1.76 -4.15 4.61
N PRO A 306 -2.95 -4.74 4.82
CA PRO A 306 -3.36 -5.19 6.14
C PRO A 306 -2.68 -6.51 6.53
N THR A 307 -1.98 -7.16 5.61
CA THR A 307 -1.24 -8.42 5.81
C THR A 307 0.26 -8.18 6.00
N ASP A 308 0.60 -7.35 6.98
CA ASP A 308 1.96 -7.10 7.46
C ASP A 308 1.97 -7.22 9.00
N VAL A 309 3.10 -6.92 9.64
CA VAL A 309 3.19 -6.82 11.10
C VAL A 309 2.94 -5.37 11.52
N PHE A 310 2.01 -5.17 12.46
CA PHE A 310 1.68 -3.87 13.01
C PHE A 310 1.71 -3.91 14.53
N ALA A 311 2.13 -2.81 15.14
CA ALA A 311 1.74 -2.56 16.52
C ALA A 311 0.30 -2.01 16.49
N VAL A 312 -0.53 -2.48 17.42
CA VAL A 312 -1.96 -2.14 17.46
C VAL A 312 -2.32 -1.60 18.84
N PRO A 313 -3.32 -0.72 18.94
CA PRO A 313 -3.68 -0.14 20.23
C PRO A 313 -4.22 -1.21 21.20
N GLY A 314 -4.03 -1.01 22.51
CA GLY A 314 -4.50 -1.97 23.53
C GLY A 314 -6.02 -2.23 23.52
N ASP A 315 -6.85 -1.34 22.98
CA ASP A 315 -8.28 -1.58 22.84
C ASP A 315 -8.61 -2.64 21.76
N ALA A 316 -7.80 -2.73 20.70
CA ALA A 316 -7.87 -3.81 19.72
C ALA A 316 -7.52 -5.15 20.36
N VAL A 317 -6.51 -5.18 21.23
CA VAL A 317 -6.14 -6.36 22.04
C VAL A 317 -7.30 -6.80 22.93
N ARG A 318 -7.90 -5.87 23.70
CA ARG A 318 -9.07 -6.16 24.55
C ARG A 318 -10.29 -6.63 23.75
N HIS A 319 -10.50 -6.13 22.53
CA HIS A 319 -11.55 -6.61 21.65
C HIS A 319 -11.31 -8.08 21.24
N ALA A 320 -10.09 -8.39 20.77
CA ALA A 320 -9.72 -9.75 20.39
C ALA A 320 -9.85 -10.73 21.57
N GLU A 321 -9.41 -10.34 22.76
CA GLU A 321 -9.48 -11.14 23.98
C GLU A 321 -10.93 -11.47 24.38
N ARG A 322 -11.85 -10.49 24.33
CA ARG A 322 -13.29 -10.74 24.54
C ARG A 322 -13.84 -11.76 23.54
N GLY A 323 -13.50 -11.61 22.27
CA GLY A 323 -13.89 -12.54 21.21
C GLY A 323 -13.28 -13.94 21.38
N TYR A 324 -12.12 -14.05 22.03
CA TYR A 324 -11.45 -15.32 22.32
C TYR A 324 -12.09 -16.04 23.51
N ALA A 325 -12.39 -15.30 24.58
CA ALA A 325 -13.04 -15.81 25.79
C ALA A 325 -14.45 -16.35 25.50
N ALA A 326 -15.22 -15.67 24.64
CA ALA A 326 -16.59 -16.06 24.29
C ALA A 326 -16.70 -17.41 23.55
N ARG A 327 -15.61 -17.94 22.96
CA ARG A 327 -15.63 -19.14 22.10
C ARG A 327 -15.24 -20.45 22.81
N GLY A 328 -15.30 -20.48 24.16
CA GLY A 328 -14.65 -21.45 25.04
C GLY A 328 -14.87 -22.96 24.76
N ILE A 329 -16.08 -23.41 24.45
CA ILE A 329 -16.40 -24.85 24.35
C ILE A 329 -16.02 -25.44 22.98
N VAL A 330 -16.49 -24.83 21.88
CA VAL A 330 -16.19 -25.29 20.50
C VAL A 330 -14.69 -25.24 20.18
N ARG A 331 -13.97 -24.27 20.77
CA ARG A 331 -12.51 -24.13 20.65
C ARG A 331 -11.75 -25.28 21.28
N ARG A 332 -12.17 -25.76 22.46
CA ARG A 332 -11.42 -26.78 23.21
C ARG A 332 -11.33 -28.08 22.42
N SER A 333 -12.42 -28.48 21.78
CA SER A 333 -12.49 -29.67 20.92
C SER A 333 -11.62 -29.55 19.67
N LEU A 334 -11.67 -28.41 18.96
CA LEU A 334 -10.87 -28.18 17.75
C LEU A 334 -9.37 -28.05 18.05
N ARG A 335 -9.00 -27.40 19.16
CA ARG A 335 -7.59 -27.25 19.58
C ARG A 335 -6.98 -28.58 20.00
N VAL A 336 -7.75 -29.44 20.67
CA VAL A 336 -7.33 -30.81 21.02
C VAL A 336 -7.16 -31.64 19.75
N ALA A 337 -8.13 -31.61 18.83
CA ALA A 337 -8.06 -32.32 17.56
C ALA A 337 -6.88 -31.87 16.68
N SER A 338 -6.48 -30.60 16.75
CA SER A 338 -5.35 -30.06 15.98
C SER A 338 -3.98 -30.19 16.66
N GLY A 339 -3.89 -30.89 17.80
CA GLY A 339 -2.64 -30.97 18.58
C GLY A 339 -2.12 -29.61 19.04
N GLY A 340 -3.01 -28.65 19.30
CA GLY A 340 -2.66 -27.31 19.79
C GLY A 340 -2.14 -26.32 18.75
N ARG A 341 -2.04 -26.70 17.47
CA ARG A 341 -1.43 -25.90 16.38
C ARG A 341 -2.35 -24.86 15.72
N LEU A 342 -3.65 -24.89 16.02
CA LEU A 342 -4.65 -23.99 15.44
C LEU A 342 -5.30 -23.12 16.51
N LEU A 343 -5.85 -21.97 16.08
CA LEU A 343 -6.64 -21.07 16.93
C LEU A 343 -5.85 -20.55 18.15
N HIS A 344 -4.59 -20.19 17.92
CA HIS A 344 -3.76 -19.49 18.90
C HIS A 344 -4.35 -18.10 19.17
N ARG A 345 -4.19 -17.58 20.40
CA ARG A 345 -4.58 -16.20 20.71
C ARG A 345 -3.87 -15.25 19.76
N ASN A 346 -4.56 -14.18 19.36
CA ASN A 346 -3.96 -13.15 18.52
C ASN A 346 -2.86 -12.38 19.28
N TYR A 347 -3.06 -12.16 20.59
CA TYR A 347 -2.15 -11.41 21.44
C TYR A 347 -1.92 -12.11 22.77
N PRO A 348 -0.82 -11.79 23.48
CA PRO A 348 -0.78 -11.92 24.93
C PRO A 348 -1.88 -11.04 25.57
N PRO A 349 -2.55 -11.49 26.65
CA PRO A 349 -3.48 -10.65 27.40
C PRO A 349 -2.80 -9.36 27.88
N ASP A 350 -3.55 -8.26 27.88
CA ASP A 350 -3.14 -6.94 28.39
C ASP A 350 -1.92 -6.30 27.71
N ALA A 351 -1.49 -6.82 26.54
CA ALA A 351 -0.44 -6.19 25.75
C ALA A 351 -0.86 -4.80 25.26
N ASP A 352 -0.02 -3.79 25.48
CA ASP A 352 -0.23 -2.42 25.01
C ASP A 352 1.11 -1.72 24.69
N PRO A 353 1.43 -1.47 23.40
CA PRO A 353 0.68 -1.92 22.23
C PRO A 353 0.78 -3.45 22.04
N GLY A 354 -0.22 -4.02 21.37
CA GLY A 354 -0.15 -5.40 20.88
C GLY A 354 0.66 -5.49 19.59
N VAL A 355 1.24 -6.67 19.28
CA VAL A 355 1.90 -6.91 17.98
C VAL A 355 1.06 -7.88 17.16
N ASN A 356 0.38 -7.36 16.15
CA ASN A 356 -0.39 -8.16 15.20
C ASN A 356 0.52 -8.64 14.08
N ASP A 357 0.68 -9.96 13.96
CA ASP A 357 1.43 -10.59 12.87
C ASP A 357 0.45 -11.21 11.86
N SER A 358 0.09 -10.41 10.86
CA SER A 358 -0.77 -10.78 9.73
C SER A 358 0.01 -11.13 8.47
N LEU A 359 1.33 -11.37 8.56
CA LEU A 359 2.11 -11.76 7.39
C LEU A 359 1.60 -13.07 6.80
N VAL A 360 1.48 -13.11 5.47
CA VAL A 360 1.03 -14.29 4.73
C VAL A 360 2.23 -14.91 4.04
N PRO A 361 2.71 -16.10 4.47
CA PRO A 361 3.92 -16.72 3.93
C PRO A 361 3.92 -16.82 2.40
N GLN A 362 2.77 -17.09 1.80
CA GLN A 362 2.55 -17.26 0.36
C GLN A 362 2.79 -15.98 -0.46
N GLN A 363 2.76 -14.79 0.15
CA GLN A 363 3.11 -13.54 -0.54
C GLN A 363 4.62 -13.41 -0.75
N GLY A 364 5.42 -14.05 0.11
CA GLY A 364 6.87 -14.14 0.00
C GLY A 364 7.63 -12.88 0.46
N PRO A 365 8.96 -13.00 0.62
CA PRO A 365 9.80 -11.94 1.19
C PRO A 365 9.86 -10.68 0.32
N ASN A 366 9.78 -10.81 -1.01
CA ASN A 366 9.82 -9.66 -1.92
C ASN A 366 8.59 -8.78 -1.79
N TYR A 367 7.41 -9.37 -1.57
CA TYR A 367 6.20 -8.61 -1.29
C TYR A 367 6.30 -7.88 0.06
N ALA A 368 6.76 -8.58 1.11
CA ALA A 368 6.96 -7.99 2.43
C ALA A 368 7.92 -6.81 2.38
N LEU A 369 9.07 -6.95 1.69
CA LEU A 369 10.05 -5.87 1.54
C LEU A 369 9.48 -4.66 0.78
N ALA A 370 8.80 -4.89 -0.35
CA ALA A 370 8.22 -3.81 -1.15
C ALA A 370 7.15 -3.02 -0.36
N LYS A 371 6.33 -3.71 0.45
CA LYS A 371 5.34 -3.06 1.31
C LYS A 371 5.98 -2.38 2.53
N ARG A 372 7.03 -2.95 3.09
CA ARG A 372 7.78 -2.35 4.19
C ARG A 372 8.48 -1.06 3.78
N LEU A 373 9.03 -1.00 2.56
CA LEU A 373 9.61 0.20 1.97
C LEU A 373 8.61 1.37 1.97
N GLN A 374 7.36 1.14 1.57
CA GLN A 374 6.31 2.18 1.56
C GLN A 374 6.05 2.73 2.96
N ARG A 375 6.04 1.84 3.97
CA ARG A 375 5.88 2.22 5.39
C ARG A 375 7.07 3.02 5.90
N TRP A 376 8.29 2.57 5.60
CA TRP A 376 9.50 3.28 5.97
C TRP A 376 9.56 4.69 5.36
N ARG A 377 9.18 4.83 4.09
CA ARG A 377 9.13 6.16 3.44
C ARG A 377 8.09 7.06 4.11
N ALA A 378 6.91 6.54 4.44
CA ALA A 378 5.90 7.30 5.17
C ALA A 378 6.43 7.80 6.52
N THR A 379 7.10 6.93 7.30
CA THR A 379 7.72 7.29 8.59
C THR A 379 8.79 8.37 8.42
N VAL A 380 9.74 8.19 7.51
CA VAL A 380 10.84 9.16 7.31
C VAL A 380 10.32 10.49 6.77
N ALA A 381 9.34 10.49 5.87
CA ALA A 381 8.78 11.72 5.32
C ALA A 381 7.99 12.51 6.38
N ARG A 382 7.21 11.84 7.25
CA ARG A 382 6.54 12.50 8.37
C ARG A 382 7.51 13.08 9.39
N ASP A 383 8.56 12.32 9.72
CA ASP A 383 9.63 12.80 10.62
C ASP A 383 10.30 14.07 10.07
N ALA A 384 10.42 14.17 8.74
CA ALA A 384 10.91 15.36 8.04
C ALA A 384 9.85 16.47 7.84
N GLY A 385 8.64 16.34 8.40
CA GLY A 385 7.57 17.34 8.30
C GLY A 385 6.77 17.33 6.99
N THR A 386 6.97 16.34 6.12
CA THR A 386 6.17 16.19 4.89
C THR A 386 4.74 15.77 5.24
N THR A 387 3.74 16.35 4.56
CA THR A 387 2.35 15.85 4.65
C THR A 387 2.25 14.45 4.05
N VAL A 388 1.83 13.47 4.86
CA VAL A 388 1.68 12.08 4.42
C VAL A 388 0.29 11.55 4.75
N SER A 389 -0.46 11.18 3.71
CA SER A 389 -1.63 10.33 3.82
C SER A 389 -1.19 8.86 3.84
N PHE A 390 -1.38 8.19 4.97
CA PHE A 390 -1.12 6.75 5.09
C PHE A 390 -2.31 6.12 5.78
N ALA A 391 -2.84 5.04 5.20
CA ALA A 391 -3.87 4.24 5.82
C ALA A 391 -3.61 2.76 5.57
N VAL A 392 -3.89 1.93 6.57
CA VAL A 392 -3.98 0.48 6.39
C VAL A 392 -5.26 0.18 5.63
N ALA A 393 -5.13 -0.29 4.39
CA ALA A 393 -6.25 -0.59 3.53
C ALA A 393 -6.87 -1.96 3.87
N PRO A 394 -8.18 -2.16 3.66
CA PRO A 394 -8.83 -3.41 4.00
C PRO A 394 -8.42 -4.55 3.07
N PRO A 395 -8.53 -5.82 3.54
CA PRO A 395 -8.49 -6.98 2.66
C PRO A 395 -9.53 -6.80 1.56
N THR A 396 -9.10 -6.82 0.30
CA THR A 396 -9.96 -6.45 -0.83
C THR A 396 -9.92 -7.52 -1.92
N ARG A 397 -11.08 -7.89 -2.48
CA ARG A 397 -11.18 -8.87 -3.58
C ARG A 397 -10.75 -8.26 -4.92
N THR A 398 -9.48 -7.90 -5.05
CA THR A 398 -8.89 -7.43 -6.32
C THR A 398 -8.58 -8.59 -7.26
N ARG A 399 -8.52 -8.32 -8.55
CA ARG A 399 -8.14 -9.29 -9.59
C ARG A 399 -6.77 -9.92 -9.31
N SER A 400 -5.82 -9.16 -8.77
CA SER A 400 -4.49 -9.68 -8.39
C SER A 400 -4.57 -10.74 -7.28
N VAL A 401 -5.47 -10.57 -6.31
CA VAL A 401 -5.64 -11.51 -5.19
C VAL A 401 -6.40 -12.76 -5.64
N VAL A 402 -7.51 -12.61 -6.38
CA VAL A 402 -8.32 -13.78 -6.80
C VAL A 402 -7.61 -14.67 -7.83
N ARG A 403 -6.55 -14.21 -8.50
CA ARG A 403 -5.69 -15.08 -9.33
C ARG A 403 -5.01 -16.20 -8.54
N ASN A 404 -4.72 -15.97 -7.26
CA ASN A 404 -4.18 -17.02 -6.39
C ASN A 404 -5.33 -17.79 -5.73
N ARG A 405 -5.53 -19.05 -6.15
CA ARG A 405 -6.63 -19.92 -5.68
C ARG A 405 -6.68 -20.07 -4.15
N ALA A 406 -5.52 -20.14 -3.49
CA ALA A 406 -5.47 -20.29 -2.04
C ALA A 406 -5.91 -19.00 -1.33
N LEU A 407 -5.46 -17.84 -1.80
CA LEU A 407 -5.91 -16.54 -1.26
C LEU A 407 -7.38 -16.28 -1.55
N ALA A 408 -7.85 -16.62 -2.75
CA ALA A 408 -9.27 -16.52 -3.11
C ALA A 408 -10.16 -17.34 -2.16
N ALA A 409 -9.78 -18.60 -1.90
CA ALA A 409 -10.48 -19.46 -0.96
C ALA A 409 -10.42 -18.93 0.48
N ALA A 410 -9.25 -18.46 0.93
CA ALA A 410 -9.12 -17.83 2.25
C ALA A 410 -10.07 -16.64 2.40
N TYR A 411 -10.15 -15.77 1.38
CA TYR A 411 -11.02 -14.59 1.39
C TYR A 411 -12.50 -14.96 1.35
N ALA A 412 -12.87 -16.05 0.67
CA ALA A 412 -14.24 -16.58 0.72
C ALA A 412 -14.60 -17.07 2.14
N GLY A 413 -13.66 -17.72 2.85
CA GLY A 413 -13.88 -18.21 4.21
C GLY A 413 -13.68 -17.18 5.34
N ALA A 414 -13.06 -16.03 5.05
CA ALA A 414 -12.58 -15.07 6.05
C ALA A 414 -13.67 -14.51 6.97
N HIS A 415 -14.88 -14.30 6.45
CA HIS A 415 -16.03 -13.79 7.22
C HIS A 415 -16.38 -14.68 8.42
N ARG A 416 -16.13 -15.99 8.36
CA ARG A 416 -16.36 -16.94 9.47
C ARG A 416 -15.44 -16.68 10.66
N PHE A 417 -14.34 -15.96 10.44
CA PHE A 417 -13.39 -15.57 11.47
C PHE A 417 -13.54 -14.11 11.90
N GLY A 418 -14.58 -13.41 11.42
CA GLY A 418 -14.81 -11.99 11.72
C GLY A 418 -13.97 -11.04 10.86
N ILE A 419 -13.47 -11.50 9.71
CA ILE A 419 -12.71 -10.67 8.77
C ILE A 419 -13.65 -10.25 7.64
N GLU A 420 -13.83 -8.94 7.48
CA GLU A 420 -14.57 -8.35 6.36
C GLU A 420 -13.62 -8.17 5.17
N VAL A 421 -13.98 -8.78 4.03
CA VAL A 421 -13.26 -8.60 2.77
C VAL A 421 -14.09 -7.68 1.88
N PHE A 422 -13.50 -6.54 1.52
CA PHE A 422 -14.16 -5.46 0.82
C PHE A 422 -14.16 -5.68 -0.70
N GLU A 423 -15.14 -5.08 -1.37
CA GLU A 423 -15.12 -4.89 -2.82
C GLU A 423 -14.17 -3.75 -3.19
N PRO A 424 -13.45 -3.83 -4.34
CA PRO A 424 -12.51 -2.78 -4.74
C PRO A 424 -13.11 -1.37 -4.74
N ALA A 425 -14.35 -1.21 -5.20
CA ALA A 425 -15.01 0.09 -5.23
C ALA A 425 -15.23 0.68 -3.82
N THR A 426 -15.58 -0.18 -2.84
CA THR A 426 -15.72 0.23 -1.44
C THR A 426 -14.38 0.68 -0.88
N SER A 427 -13.34 -0.15 -1.03
CA SER A 427 -12.01 0.16 -0.50
C SER A 427 -11.43 1.42 -1.14
N ASN A 428 -11.55 1.54 -2.46
CA ASN A 428 -11.10 2.70 -3.23
C ASN A 428 -11.69 4.00 -2.69
N THR A 429 -13.01 4.02 -2.55
CA THR A 429 -13.74 5.22 -2.10
C THR A 429 -13.43 5.54 -0.64
N LEU A 430 -13.37 4.52 0.23
CA LEU A 430 -13.02 4.70 1.64
C LEU A 430 -11.60 5.26 1.79
N MET A 431 -10.62 4.68 1.09
CA MET A 431 -9.23 5.14 1.13
C MET A 431 -9.06 6.52 0.50
N ALA A 432 -9.83 6.85 -0.55
CA ALA A 432 -9.84 8.20 -1.12
C ALA A 432 -10.43 9.24 -0.15
N ALA A 433 -11.45 8.88 0.65
CA ALA A 433 -11.97 9.76 1.70
C ALA A 433 -10.91 10.01 2.79
N LEU A 434 -10.16 8.98 3.20
CA LEU A 434 -9.04 9.15 4.15
C LEU A 434 -7.91 10.01 3.57
N LEU A 435 -7.65 9.91 2.26
CA LEU A 435 -6.72 10.80 1.56
C LEU A 435 -7.19 12.25 1.63
N VAL A 436 -8.47 12.53 1.30
CA VAL A 436 -9.05 13.87 1.40
C VAL A 436 -8.91 14.40 2.82
N HIS A 437 -9.29 13.61 3.83
CA HIS A 437 -9.15 13.98 5.23
C HIS A 437 -7.71 14.37 5.58
N ALA A 438 -6.73 13.56 5.21
CA ALA A 438 -5.32 13.83 5.49
C ALA A 438 -4.81 15.09 4.78
N LEU A 439 -5.23 15.35 3.53
CA LEU A 439 -4.83 16.55 2.79
C LEU A 439 -5.41 17.83 3.38
N ARG A 440 -6.63 17.76 3.91
CA ARG A 440 -7.36 18.92 4.46
C ARG A 440 -7.01 19.23 5.90
N THR A 441 -6.56 18.23 6.66
CA THR A 441 -6.23 18.37 8.09
C THR A 441 -4.73 18.30 8.39
N GLY A 442 -3.90 17.89 7.40
CA GLY A 442 -2.49 17.55 7.59
C GLY A 442 -2.26 16.13 8.10
N GLY A 443 -3.30 15.45 8.58
CA GLY A 443 -3.20 14.19 9.34
C GLY A 443 -2.58 14.40 10.73
N PRO A 444 -2.85 13.53 11.71
CA PRO A 444 -2.22 13.65 13.01
C PRO A 444 -0.74 13.28 12.94
N ALA A 445 0.11 14.06 13.61
CA ALA A 445 1.49 13.70 13.89
C ALA A 445 1.57 13.14 15.31
N LEU A 446 1.46 11.81 15.43
CA LEU A 446 1.39 11.16 16.74
C LEU A 446 2.79 10.95 17.32
N PRO A 447 2.93 10.81 18.65
CA PRO A 447 4.22 10.67 19.31
C PRO A 447 5.10 9.53 18.77
N HIS A 448 4.51 8.45 18.25
CA HIS A 448 5.24 7.31 17.74
C HIS A 448 4.72 6.86 16.36
N PRO A 449 5.60 6.53 15.39
CA PRO A 449 5.21 6.09 14.05
C PRO A 449 4.16 4.97 13.96
N TRP A 450 4.14 4.01 14.90
CA TRP A 450 3.13 2.94 14.86
C TRP A 450 1.71 3.47 15.13
N GLN A 451 1.59 4.57 15.87
CA GLN A 451 0.31 5.23 16.14
C GLN A 451 -0.20 5.91 14.88
N ASP A 452 0.69 6.52 14.08
CA ASP A 452 0.34 7.06 12.76
C ASP A 452 -0.14 5.97 11.80
N GLU A 453 0.42 4.75 11.90
CA GLU A 453 -0.04 3.60 11.12
C GLU A 453 -1.39 3.07 11.60
N ALA A 454 -1.66 3.12 12.91
CA ALA A 454 -2.93 2.69 13.50
C ALA A 454 -4.07 3.70 13.26
N TYR A 455 -3.74 4.99 13.15
CA TYR A 455 -4.71 6.03 12.87
C TYR A 455 -5.37 5.84 11.50
N GLY A 456 -6.69 5.85 11.46
CA GLY A 456 -7.45 5.67 10.21
C GLY A 456 -7.39 4.25 9.63
N ALA A 457 -6.87 3.26 10.37
CA ALA A 457 -6.72 1.91 9.85
C ALA A 457 -8.07 1.25 9.56
N ALA A 458 -8.24 0.76 8.33
CA ALA A 458 -9.37 -0.05 7.90
C ALA A 458 -8.91 -1.49 7.69
N HIS A 459 -8.47 -2.17 8.73
CA HIS A 459 -7.79 -3.48 8.65
C HIS A 459 -8.73 -4.69 8.42
N GLY A 460 -10.01 -4.45 8.17
CA GLY A 460 -11.00 -5.50 7.87
C GLY A 460 -11.22 -6.50 8.99
N GLY A 461 -10.95 -6.15 10.25
CA GLY A 461 -11.05 -7.08 11.38
C GLY A 461 -9.74 -7.75 11.81
N LEU A 462 -8.69 -7.77 10.97
CA LEU A 462 -7.45 -8.54 11.25
C LEU A 462 -6.78 -8.23 12.60
N TRP A 463 -6.91 -7.00 13.10
CA TRP A 463 -6.36 -6.62 14.40
C TRP A 463 -7.26 -6.98 15.59
N ARG A 464 -8.56 -7.17 15.36
CA ARG A 464 -9.58 -7.35 16.41
C ARG A 464 -10.16 -8.77 16.44
N VAL A 465 -9.77 -9.64 15.51
CA VAL A 465 -10.11 -11.07 15.55
C VAL A 465 -9.42 -11.78 16.73
N PRO A 466 -10.07 -12.81 17.30
CA PRO A 466 -9.57 -13.48 18.51
C PRO A 466 -8.32 -14.35 18.27
N TYR A 467 -8.08 -14.76 17.03
CA TYR A 467 -7.08 -15.75 16.69
C TYR A 467 -5.97 -15.12 15.86
N ALA A 468 -4.73 -15.54 16.11
CA ALA A 468 -3.61 -15.18 15.26
C ALA A 468 -3.92 -15.59 13.81
N PRO A 469 -3.86 -14.68 12.82
CA PRO A 469 -4.29 -14.94 11.45
C PRO A 469 -3.68 -16.21 10.84
N ARG A 470 -2.38 -16.43 11.03
CA ARG A 470 -1.67 -17.63 10.54
C ARG A 470 -2.22 -18.94 11.11
N SER A 471 -2.76 -18.91 12.33
CA SER A 471 -3.36 -20.09 12.98
C SER A 471 -4.79 -20.40 12.54
N ALA A 472 -5.44 -19.46 11.85
CA ALA A 472 -6.81 -19.58 11.33
C ALA A 472 -6.84 -19.71 9.79
N LEU A 473 -5.79 -19.27 9.10
CA LEU A 473 -5.73 -19.20 7.64
C LEU A 473 -6.02 -20.54 6.94
N GLY A 474 -5.42 -21.64 7.43
CA GLY A 474 -5.64 -22.97 6.86
C GLY A 474 -7.12 -23.41 6.94
N LEU A 475 -7.80 -23.09 8.05
CA LEU A 475 -9.22 -23.37 8.22
C LEU A 475 -10.08 -22.47 7.31
N ALA A 476 -9.71 -21.20 7.16
CA ALA A 476 -10.40 -20.28 6.24
C ALA A 476 -10.34 -20.78 4.79
N VAL A 477 -9.18 -21.29 4.35
CA VAL A 477 -9.01 -21.88 3.01
C VAL A 477 -9.93 -23.10 2.84
N LEU A 478 -9.92 -24.04 3.80
CA LEU A 478 -10.77 -25.24 3.73
C LEU A 478 -12.26 -24.92 3.67
N LEU A 479 -12.71 -24.00 4.54
CA LEU A 479 -14.11 -23.55 4.58
C LEU A 479 -14.51 -22.74 3.34
N GLY A 480 -13.55 -22.04 2.72
CA GLY A 480 -13.75 -21.35 1.45
C GLY A 480 -13.97 -22.32 0.29
N PHE A 481 -13.19 -23.41 0.21
CA PHE A 481 -13.39 -24.44 -0.81
C PHE A 481 -14.67 -25.24 -0.61
N GLY A 482 -15.04 -25.56 0.64
CA GLY A 482 -16.27 -26.29 0.95
C GLY A 482 -17.54 -25.49 0.60
N GLY A 483 -17.53 -24.18 0.83
CA GLY A 483 -18.66 -23.29 0.51
C GLY A 483 -18.78 -22.88 -0.96
N ALA A 484 -17.79 -23.19 -1.81
CA ALA A 484 -17.85 -22.95 -3.25
C ALA A 484 -18.34 -24.19 -4.04
N ARG A 485 -18.51 -25.33 -3.35
CA ARG A 485 -19.03 -26.60 -3.91
C ARG A 485 -20.46 -26.92 -3.48
N ALA A 486 -21.02 -26.13 -2.56
CA ALA A 486 -22.43 -26.12 -2.18
C ALA A 486 -23.08 -24.89 -2.80
#